data_AF-A0A351FS27-F1
#
_entry.id   AF-A0A351FS27-F1
#
_cell.length_a   1.000
_cell.length_b   1.000
_cell.length_c   1.000
_cell.angle_alpha   90.00
_cell.angle_beta   90.00
_cell.angle_gamma   90.00
#
_symmetry.space_group_name_H-M   'P 1'
#
loop_
_entity.id
_entity.type
_entity.pdbx_description
1 polymer ?
#
loop_
_entity_poly.entity_id
_entity_poly.type
_entity_poly.pdbx_seq_one_letter_code
_entity_poly.pdbx_strand_id
1 'polypeptide(L)'
;MHSASSPGPINVRYSGVFTTDFHSPARSQSGDHCAASVPAFPTRQCPSLSLAELRPPVRLVREFIWPPEQCKLEGIPNRNYHARGPITGRNMRQYFASLLLMTSLLLLPVSAQAVDEPQALRLLTSALDQVNDPVQQTALLRGMLAGLAGRRDVTPPDAWAALAARLGKSENAQVRELTSQLSEVFGDESATQRALSMIQDRSADVADRRRALYSLLQLKNKQVSSLLLPLLDEEALRMDAIRGYAAIENPQAAKLLLERYPKLPMESRKAILETLATRKPYAQALLRAIKAKQVPRADIPTHVARSLRFLLGDDFVSVFGDVRQLSQDRESQIKKYKQLLTPTALADGDAARGRAIYNKTCASCHTLYGAGGKIGPDLTGSNRANLDYILLNSVDPSYDVPEGYKMVIIQTVDGRVLNGVIAEENAQNVVLKTVEQPRVVVLKKDIEVRRISPKSMMPDGQLDQMKPQDVINLIKYLQTIEQVEVAE
;
A
#
# COMPACT_ATOMS: atom_id res chain seq x y z
N MET A 1 44.68 32.36 -16.50
CA MET A 1 44.70 33.51 -15.59
C MET A 1 43.57 34.44 -15.96
N HIS A 2 42.39 34.30 -15.33
CA HIS A 2 41.36 35.34 -15.36
C HIS A 2 40.52 35.22 -14.09
N SER A 3 40.63 36.25 -13.26
CA SER A 3 39.88 36.53 -12.05
C SER A 3 38.61 37.31 -12.40
N ALA A 4 37.46 36.86 -11.92
CA ALA A 4 36.23 37.64 -11.84
C ALA A 4 35.47 37.17 -10.59
N SER A 5 35.61 37.87 -9.45
CA SER A 5 34.74 38.97 -8.98
C SER A 5 33.32 38.52 -8.65
N SER A 6 33.07 38.34 -7.34
CA SER A 6 31.76 38.17 -6.70
C SER A 6 30.90 39.44 -6.80
N PRO A 7 29.57 39.33 -6.90
CA PRO A 7 28.66 40.42 -6.57
C PRO A 7 27.94 40.19 -5.24
N GLY A 8 27.79 41.28 -4.48
CA GLY A 8 27.00 41.37 -3.25
C GLY A 8 25.48 41.38 -3.47
N PRO A 9 24.69 41.55 -2.39
CA PRO A 9 23.27 41.16 -2.35
C PRO A 9 22.34 42.26 -2.86
N ILE A 10 21.29 41.85 -3.59
CA ILE A 10 20.18 42.72 -3.99
C ILE A 10 18.98 42.41 -3.10
N ASN A 11 18.58 43.40 -2.31
CA ASN A 11 17.31 43.47 -1.59
C ASN A 11 16.20 43.90 -2.55
N VAL A 12 15.10 43.13 -2.66
CA VAL A 12 13.84 43.62 -3.24
C VAL A 12 12.70 43.29 -2.28
N ARG A 13 12.06 44.36 -1.79
CA ARG A 13 10.83 44.35 -0.98
C ARG A 13 9.63 43.98 -1.86
N TYR A 14 8.72 43.17 -1.34
CA TYR A 14 7.35 43.09 -1.83
C TYR A 14 6.37 43.41 -0.69
N SER A 15 5.61 44.48 -0.90
CA SER A 15 4.48 44.96 -0.12
C SER A 15 3.18 44.56 -0.81
N GLY A 16 2.19 44.06 -0.07
CA GLY A 16 0.85 43.79 -0.58
C GLY A 16 -0.09 43.31 0.51
N VAL A 17 -0.84 44.26 1.08
CA VAL A 17 -1.88 44.14 2.13
C VAL A 17 -3.25 44.26 1.45
N PHE A 18 -4.24 43.45 1.83
CA PHE A 18 -5.71 43.71 1.73
C PHE A 18 -6.42 42.71 2.68
N THR A 19 -6.71 43.07 3.94
CA THR A 19 -7.92 43.71 4.51
C THR A 19 -9.24 42.95 4.32
N THR A 20 -9.81 42.59 5.48
CA THR A 20 -11.19 42.17 5.77
C THR A 20 -12.16 43.35 5.62
N ASP A 21 -13.43 43.09 5.28
CA ASP A 21 -14.59 43.45 6.11
C ASP A 21 -15.96 43.18 5.47
N PHE A 22 -16.91 42.98 6.39
CA PHE A 22 -18.35 42.69 6.32
C PHE A 22 -19.19 43.58 5.36
N HIS A 23 -20.29 43.03 4.83
CA HIS A 23 -21.68 43.53 5.06
C HIS A 23 -22.76 42.68 4.36
N SER A 24 -23.80 42.29 5.11
CA SER A 24 -25.13 41.90 4.60
C SER A 24 -25.92 43.14 4.15
N PRO A 25 -26.95 42.96 3.31
CA PRO A 25 -28.28 43.42 3.72
C PRO A 25 -29.42 42.43 3.38
N ALA A 26 -30.61 42.81 3.84
CA ALA A 26 -31.78 41.99 4.11
C ALA A 26 -32.84 41.93 2.99
N ARG A 27 -33.56 40.78 2.94
CA ARG A 27 -35.04 40.60 2.98
C ARG A 27 -35.96 41.27 1.93
N SER A 28 -36.74 40.45 1.19
CA SER A 28 -38.22 40.51 1.13
C SER A 28 -38.90 39.39 0.28
N GLN A 29 -39.83 38.65 0.92
CA GLN A 29 -41.19 38.20 0.46
C GLN A 29 -41.31 37.24 -0.75
N SER A 30 -42.22 36.25 -0.85
CA SER A 30 -43.50 35.90 -0.17
C SER A 30 -44.01 34.50 -0.60
N GLY A 31 -44.92 33.90 0.18
CA GLY A 31 -45.88 32.84 -0.21
C GLY A 31 -45.75 31.53 0.60
N ASP A 32 -46.43 31.39 1.75
CA ASP A 32 -47.77 30.77 1.94
C ASP A 32 -47.74 29.22 1.80
N HIS A 33 -48.33 28.36 2.65
CA HIS A 33 -49.25 28.45 3.78
C HIS A 33 -49.36 27.02 4.42
N CYS A 34 -50.01 26.94 5.58
CA CYS A 34 -50.63 25.77 6.23
C CYS A 34 -49.85 25.00 7.32
N ALA A 35 -50.18 25.37 8.56
CA ALA A 35 -50.10 24.57 9.78
C ALA A 35 -51.46 23.90 10.08
N ALA A 36 -51.45 22.72 10.70
CA ALA A 36 -52.49 22.19 11.62
C ALA A 36 -52.01 20.83 12.18
N SER A 37 -51.61 20.70 13.45
CA SER A 37 -52.39 20.48 14.68
C SER A 37 -53.07 19.11 14.85
N VAL A 38 -52.84 18.56 16.05
CA VAL A 38 -53.13 17.25 16.65
C VAL A 38 -54.63 17.00 16.90
N PRO A 39 -55.04 15.71 17.03
CA PRO A 39 -55.95 15.36 18.15
C PRO A 39 -55.55 14.07 18.91
N ALA A 40 -56.10 13.93 20.12
CA ALA A 40 -55.74 12.99 21.19
C ALA A 40 -56.60 11.70 21.28
N PHE A 41 -55.96 10.60 21.74
CA PHE A 41 -56.33 9.40 22.56
C PHE A 41 -57.79 8.85 22.64
N PRO A 42 -58.01 7.50 22.70
CA PRO A 42 -57.74 6.73 23.94
C PRO A 42 -57.30 5.23 23.83
N THR A 43 -56.66 4.80 24.93
CA THR A 43 -56.40 3.46 25.54
C THR A 43 -56.89 2.15 24.89
N ARG A 44 -55.99 1.14 24.83
CA ARG A 44 -56.18 -0.25 25.35
C ARG A 44 -54.86 -1.06 25.43
N GLN A 45 -54.54 -1.52 26.66
CA GLN A 45 -53.88 -2.78 27.09
C GLN A 45 -52.43 -3.17 26.67
N CYS A 46 -51.53 -3.18 27.68
CA CYS A 46 -50.27 -3.95 27.82
C CYS A 46 -50.50 -5.49 27.85
N PRO A 47 -49.50 -6.41 27.75
CA PRO A 47 -48.08 -6.28 28.19
C PRO A 47 -46.97 -7.01 27.39
N SER A 48 -45.73 -6.59 27.58
CA SER A 48 -44.51 -7.39 27.88
C SER A 48 -43.25 -6.70 27.35
N LEU A 49 -42.41 -6.22 28.27
CA LEU A 49 -41.11 -5.63 27.98
C LEU A 49 -40.09 -6.74 27.69
N SER A 50 -39.57 -6.76 26.46
CA SER A 50 -38.37 -7.50 26.08
C SER A 50 -37.25 -6.49 25.80
N LEU A 51 -36.21 -6.52 26.63
CA LEU A 51 -34.96 -5.78 26.46
C LEU A 51 -34.20 -6.36 25.25
N ALA A 52 -34.45 -5.81 24.07
CA ALA A 52 -33.72 -6.18 22.86
C ALA A 52 -33.50 -4.98 21.93
N GLU A 53 -32.95 -3.88 22.42
CA GLU A 53 -32.51 -2.78 21.55
C GLU A 53 -31.45 -1.88 22.20
N LEU A 54 -30.29 -2.46 22.51
CA LEU A 54 -29.03 -1.72 22.65
C LEU A 54 -27.87 -2.59 22.12
N ARG A 55 -27.48 -2.41 20.85
CA ARG A 55 -26.25 -2.97 20.29
C ARG A 55 -25.26 -1.83 19.99
N PRO A 56 -24.08 -1.78 20.63
CA PRO A 56 -22.89 -1.15 20.05
C PRO A 56 -22.09 -2.18 19.23
N PRO A 57 -21.21 -1.75 18.30
CA PRO A 57 -20.51 -2.66 17.39
C PRO A 57 -19.26 -3.25 18.06
N VAL A 58 -19.19 -4.58 18.16
CA VAL A 58 -17.96 -5.31 18.51
C VAL A 58 -17.54 -6.13 17.29
N ARG A 59 -16.53 -5.66 16.57
CA ARG A 59 -15.81 -6.45 15.57
C ARG A 59 -14.34 -6.05 15.57
N LEU A 60 -13.63 -6.47 16.61
CA LEU A 60 -12.17 -6.52 16.70
C LEU A 60 -11.86 -7.66 17.68
N VAL A 61 -10.75 -8.37 17.44
CA VAL A 61 -10.34 -9.63 18.08
C VAL A 61 -10.90 -10.91 17.42
N ARG A 62 -10.48 -11.17 16.18
CA ARG A 62 -10.37 -12.56 15.69
C ARG A 62 -9.24 -12.84 14.69
N GLU A 63 -8.19 -12.01 14.63
CA GLU A 63 -7.11 -12.21 13.65
C GLU A 63 -5.69 -11.98 14.20
N PHE A 64 -5.47 -12.17 15.49
CA PHE A 64 -4.11 -12.33 16.02
C PHE A 64 -4.07 -13.62 16.81
N ILE A 65 -3.08 -14.46 16.49
CA ILE A 65 -2.79 -15.80 17.04
C ILE A 65 -3.42 -16.95 16.21
N TRP A 66 -2.86 -17.25 15.02
CA TRP A 66 -2.44 -18.59 14.52
C TRP A 66 -2.16 -18.54 12.98
N PRO A 67 -1.05 -19.09 12.44
CA PRO A 67 -0.84 -19.21 10.99
C PRO A 67 -1.64 -20.40 10.39
N PRO A 68 -2.19 -20.31 9.16
CA PRO A 68 -3.10 -21.30 8.63
C PRO A 68 -2.38 -22.35 7.77
N GLU A 69 -1.61 -23.27 8.37
CA GLU A 69 -1.22 -24.51 7.69
C GLU A 69 -1.09 -25.63 8.72
N GLN A 70 -2.13 -26.47 8.81
CA GLN A 70 -2.14 -27.89 9.16
C GLN A 70 -3.55 -28.26 9.68
N CYS A 71 -4.42 -28.65 8.76
CA CYS A 71 -5.54 -29.55 9.06
C CYS A 71 -6.09 -30.11 7.74
N LYS A 72 -5.41 -31.14 7.21
CA LYS A 72 -6.09 -32.16 6.42
C LYS A 72 -6.81 -33.07 7.41
N LEU A 73 -8.13 -33.08 7.38
CA LEU A 73 -8.91 -34.18 7.93
C LEU A 73 -9.94 -34.59 6.89
N GLU A 74 -9.61 -35.67 6.19
CA GLU A 74 -10.54 -36.48 5.42
C GLU A 74 -11.52 -37.19 6.38
N GLY A 75 -12.80 -37.22 6.00
CA GLY A 75 -13.77 -38.26 6.36
C GLY A 75 -14.23 -38.38 7.82
N ILE A 76 -15.51 -38.10 8.08
CA ILE A 76 -16.50 -38.94 8.82
C ILE A 76 -17.79 -38.11 9.06
N PRO A 77 -19.00 -38.67 8.87
CA PRO A 77 -20.24 -37.89 8.73
C PRO A 77 -21.00 -37.58 10.03
N ASN A 78 -21.83 -36.54 9.92
CA ASN A 78 -22.89 -36.06 10.82
C ASN A 78 -23.48 -37.06 11.83
N ARG A 79 -23.51 -36.70 13.12
CA ARG A 79 -24.56 -37.13 14.08
C ARG A 79 -24.74 -36.15 15.26
N ASN A 80 -25.95 -35.58 15.31
CA ASN A 80 -26.81 -35.24 16.45
C ASN A 80 -26.25 -34.49 17.68
N TYR A 81 -26.76 -33.27 17.86
CA TYR A 81 -26.74 -32.49 19.10
C TYR A 81 -27.69 -33.07 20.16
N HIS A 82 -27.20 -33.31 21.38
CA HIS A 82 -28.02 -33.28 22.60
C HIS A 82 -27.26 -32.67 23.79
N ALA A 83 -27.94 -31.73 24.46
CA ALA A 83 -27.90 -31.33 25.88
C ALA A 83 -26.57 -30.93 26.55
N ARG A 84 -26.45 -29.64 26.91
CA ARG A 84 -25.57 -29.16 28.00
C ARG A 84 -26.41 -28.84 29.24
N GLY A 85 -26.02 -29.40 30.39
CA GLY A 85 -26.64 -29.18 31.70
C GLY A 85 -26.29 -27.83 32.36
N PRO A 86 -26.86 -27.54 33.54
CA PRO A 86 -26.90 -26.20 34.12
C PRO A 86 -25.57 -25.76 34.77
N ILE A 87 -25.30 -24.46 34.70
CA ILE A 87 -24.10 -23.79 35.18
C ILE A 87 -24.23 -23.54 36.68
N THR A 88 -23.30 -24.03 37.50
CA THR A 88 -23.29 -23.83 38.96
C THR A 88 -22.61 -22.52 39.37
N GLY A 89 -23.07 -21.91 40.48
CA GLY A 89 -22.81 -20.53 40.89
C GLY A 89 -21.37 -20.13 41.24
N ARG A 90 -20.38 -21.03 41.18
CA ARG A 90 -18.96 -20.69 41.42
C ARG A 90 -18.33 -19.96 40.22
N ASN A 91 -18.84 -20.18 39.01
CA ASN A 91 -18.35 -19.53 37.79
C ASN A 91 -18.88 -18.10 37.61
N MET A 92 -20.02 -17.76 38.20
CA MET A 92 -20.67 -16.46 37.98
C MET A 92 -19.86 -15.29 38.57
N ARG A 93 -19.21 -15.48 39.73
CA ARG A 93 -18.34 -14.44 40.33
C ARG A 93 -17.08 -14.16 39.50
N GLN A 94 -16.51 -15.17 38.84
CA GLN A 94 -15.36 -14.99 37.95
C GLN A 94 -15.76 -14.29 36.65
N TYR A 95 -16.95 -14.59 36.10
CA TYR A 95 -17.48 -13.87 34.94
C TYR A 95 -17.82 -12.42 35.25
N PHE A 96 -18.45 -12.14 36.41
CA PHE A 96 -18.73 -10.75 36.82
C PHE A 96 -17.47 -9.96 37.14
N ALA A 97 -16.46 -10.56 37.79
CA ALA A 97 -15.18 -9.90 38.03
C ALA A 97 -14.42 -9.60 36.73
N SER A 98 -14.43 -10.53 35.77
CA SER A 98 -13.83 -10.34 34.44
C SER A 98 -14.57 -9.29 33.61
N LEU A 99 -15.90 -9.24 33.73
CA LEU A 99 -16.74 -8.25 33.07
C LEU A 99 -16.56 -6.85 33.69
N LEU A 100 -16.42 -6.74 35.02
CA LEU A 100 -16.12 -5.49 35.73
C LEU A 100 -14.70 -4.98 35.44
N LEU A 101 -13.72 -5.87 35.25
CA LEU A 101 -12.36 -5.49 34.85
C LEU A 101 -12.34 -4.98 33.40
N MET A 102 -13.09 -5.64 32.49
CA MET A 102 -13.26 -5.22 31.10
C MET A 102 -14.00 -3.88 30.99
N THR A 103 -15.09 -3.68 31.73
CA THR A 103 -15.82 -2.40 31.71
C THR A 103 -15.06 -1.28 32.40
N SER A 104 -14.25 -1.56 33.43
CA SER A 104 -13.36 -0.57 34.04
C SER A 104 -12.23 -0.14 33.10
N LEU A 105 -11.72 -1.04 32.25
CA LEU A 105 -10.75 -0.68 31.20
C LEU A 105 -11.38 0.18 30.08
N LEU A 106 -12.68 -0.01 29.81
CA LEU A 106 -13.44 0.71 28.78
C LEU A 106 -13.95 2.08 29.24
N LEU A 107 -14.02 2.34 30.55
CA LEU A 107 -14.54 3.58 31.16
C LEU A 107 -13.45 4.51 31.71
N LEU A 108 -12.17 4.12 31.66
CA LEU A 108 -11.10 5.08 31.88
C LEU A 108 -11.11 6.07 30.71
N PRO A 109 -11.28 7.39 30.95
CA PRO A 109 -10.93 8.37 29.95
C PRO A 109 -9.41 8.29 29.85
N VAL A 110 -8.91 7.40 28.99
CA VAL A 110 -7.58 7.56 28.44
C VAL A 110 -7.71 8.78 27.54
N SER A 111 -7.64 9.96 28.15
CA SER A 111 -6.99 11.09 27.50
C SER A 111 -5.61 10.54 27.14
N ALA A 112 -5.50 9.98 25.94
CA ALA A 112 -4.28 9.54 25.32
C ALA A 112 -3.45 10.81 25.10
N GLN A 113 -2.86 11.31 26.19
CA GLN A 113 -1.69 12.15 26.08
C GLN A 113 -0.73 11.31 25.25
N ALA A 114 -0.31 11.86 24.10
CA ALA A 114 0.69 11.21 23.28
C ALA A 114 1.87 10.90 24.20
N VAL A 115 2.09 9.62 24.52
CA VAL A 115 3.26 9.21 25.29
C VAL A 115 4.46 9.68 24.49
N ASP A 116 5.28 10.50 25.13
CA ASP A 116 6.49 11.02 24.49
C ASP A 116 7.34 9.82 24.04
N GLU A 117 7.83 9.86 22.81
CA GLU A 117 8.46 8.69 22.18
C GLU A 117 9.65 8.14 22.99
N PRO A 118 10.59 8.97 23.50
CA PRO A 118 11.63 8.51 24.40
C PRO A 118 11.10 7.82 25.65
N GLN A 119 9.93 8.22 26.17
CA GLN A 119 9.29 7.53 27.29
C GLN A 119 8.73 6.17 26.86
N ALA A 120 8.05 6.11 25.71
CA ALA A 120 7.52 4.85 25.17
C ALA A 120 8.65 3.84 24.91
N LEU A 121 9.76 4.28 24.29
CA LEU A 121 10.92 3.43 24.03
C LEU A 121 11.58 2.96 25.32
N ARG A 122 11.73 3.82 26.33
CA ARG A 122 12.23 3.42 27.65
C ARG A 122 11.37 2.32 28.27
N LEU A 123 10.05 2.49 28.28
CA LEU A 123 9.11 1.49 28.81
C LEU A 123 9.22 0.14 28.06
N LEU A 124 9.28 0.18 26.73
CA LEU A 124 9.42 -1.03 25.91
C LEU A 124 10.76 -1.73 26.16
N THR A 125 11.87 -0.98 26.30
CA THR A 125 13.17 -1.56 26.65
C THR A 125 13.19 -2.17 28.05
N SER A 126 12.56 -1.52 29.03
CA SER A 126 12.44 -2.09 30.38
C SER A 126 11.57 -3.34 30.40
N ALA A 127 10.47 -3.37 29.65
CA ALA A 127 9.64 -4.58 29.52
C ALA A 127 10.42 -5.72 28.86
N LEU A 128 11.17 -5.43 27.79
CA LEU A 128 11.99 -6.42 27.09
C LEU A 128 13.11 -6.98 27.98
N ASP A 129 13.69 -6.14 28.86
CA ASP A 129 14.74 -6.56 29.79
C ASP A 129 14.23 -7.59 30.83
N GLN A 130 12.98 -7.47 31.25
CA GLN A 130 12.33 -8.33 32.25
C GLN A 130 11.82 -9.67 31.69
N VAL A 131 11.76 -9.82 30.36
CA VAL A 131 11.22 -11.01 29.70
C VAL A 131 12.34 -11.92 29.24
N ASN A 132 12.29 -13.19 29.64
CA ASN A 132 13.24 -14.23 29.20
C ASN A 132 12.67 -15.21 28.18
N ASP A 133 11.35 -15.22 27.97
CA ASP A 133 10.69 -16.07 26.96
C ASP A 133 10.97 -15.54 25.55
N PRO A 134 11.62 -16.32 24.65
CA PRO A 134 11.96 -15.87 23.31
C PRO A 134 10.74 -15.46 22.47
N VAL A 135 9.57 -16.08 22.70
CA VAL A 135 8.34 -15.73 21.96
C VAL A 135 7.89 -14.31 22.29
N GLN A 136 7.87 -13.97 23.58
CA GLN A 136 7.52 -12.63 24.05
C GLN A 136 8.57 -11.59 23.66
N GLN A 137 9.87 -11.90 23.78
CA GLN A 137 10.96 -11.03 23.32
C GLN A 137 10.80 -10.71 21.83
N THR A 138 10.54 -11.73 21.02
CA THR A 138 10.33 -11.58 19.58
C THR A 138 9.13 -10.69 19.27
N ALA A 139 8.02 -10.84 20.00
CA ALA A 139 6.83 -10.02 19.82
C ALA A 139 7.09 -8.54 20.16
N LEU A 140 7.78 -8.26 21.26
CA LEU A 140 8.17 -6.90 21.66
C LEU A 140 9.12 -6.27 20.63
N LEU A 141 10.18 -6.96 20.23
CA LEU A 141 11.15 -6.49 19.24
C LEU A 141 10.49 -6.19 17.89
N ARG A 142 9.60 -7.07 17.40
CA ARG A 142 8.82 -6.81 16.17
C ARG A 142 7.91 -5.59 16.31
N GLY A 143 7.25 -5.45 17.46
CA GLY A 143 6.40 -4.30 17.75
C GLY A 143 7.18 -2.98 17.71
N MET A 144 8.36 -2.96 18.34
CA MET A 144 9.28 -1.81 18.31
C MET A 144 9.71 -1.47 16.88
N LEU A 145 10.16 -2.46 16.10
CA LEU A 145 10.53 -2.25 14.69
C LEU A 145 9.37 -1.74 13.84
N ALA A 146 8.17 -2.29 14.01
CA ALA A 146 6.98 -1.84 13.30
C ALA A 146 6.61 -0.39 13.64
N GLY A 147 6.71 -0.01 14.92
CA GLY A 147 6.47 1.36 15.38
C GLY A 147 7.51 2.36 14.89
N LEU A 148 8.75 1.91 14.70
CA LEU A 148 9.87 2.71 14.20
C LEU A 148 10.08 2.60 12.68
N ALA A 149 9.17 1.96 11.95
CA ALA A 149 9.33 1.74 10.51
C ALA A 149 9.55 3.05 9.74
N GLY A 150 10.61 3.09 8.92
CA GLY A 150 11.01 4.27 8.14
C GLY A 150 11.74 5.37 8.94
N ARG A 151 11.90 5.23 10.25
CA ARG A 151 12.63 6.18 11.11
C ARG A 151 14.13 6.02 10.93
N ARG A 152 14.86 7.15 11.00
CA ARG A 152 16.30 7.24 10.68
C ARG A 152 17.13 7.98 11.74
N ASP A 153 16.48 8.67 12.67
CA ASP A 153 17.10 9.54 13.67
C ASP A 153 16.54 9.22 15.07
N VAL A 154 16.45 7.93 15.41
CA VAL A 154 15.87 7.49 16.68
C VAL A 154 16.96 7.44 17.73
N THR A 155 16.81 8.20 18.82
CA THR A 155 17.75 8.12 19.93
C THR A 155 17.55 6.81 20.68
N PRO A 156 18.57 5.95 20.83
CA PRO A 156 18.45 4.74 21.63
C PRO A 156 18.15 5.08 23.09
N PRO A 157 17.30 4.30 23.78
CA PRO A 157 17.21 4.34 25.23
C PRO A 157 18.56 3.99 25.87
N ASP A 158 18.92 4.62 27.00
CA ASP A 158 20.21 4.42 27.68
C ASP A 158 20.52 2.93 27.97
N ALA A 159 19.50 2.13 28.28
CA ALA A 159 19.64 0.70 28.57
C ALA A 159 19.82 -0.18 27.31
N TRP A 160 19.61 0.38 26.10
CA TRP A 160 19.57 -0.40 24.87
C TRP A 160 20.90 -1.11 24.58
N ALA A 161 22.04 -0.45 24.75
CA ALA A 161 23.34 -1.04 24.41
C ALA A 161 23.62 -2.33 25.22
N ALA A 162 23.37 -2.30 26.54
CA ALA A 162 23.54 -3.46 27.40
C ALA A 162 22.53 -4.57 27.07
N LEU A 163 21.27 -4.20 26.82
CA LEU A 163 20.22 -5.14 26.46
C LEU A 163 20.51 -5.82 25.10
N ALA A 164 20.91 -5.04 24.10
CA ALA A 164 21.25 -5.54 22.77
C ALA A 164 22.44 -6.49 22.81
N ALA A 165 23.47 -6.20 23.62
CA ALA A 165 24.61 -7.10 23.80
C ALA A 165 24.21 -8.45 24.42
N ARG A 166 23.20 -8.46 25.31
CA ARG A 166 22.63 -9.68 25.91
C ARG A 166 21.75 -10.44 24.91
N LEU A 167 20.80 -9.76 24.27
CA LEU A 167 19.87 -10.37 23.31
C LEU A 167 20.57 -10.86 22.04
N GLY A 168 21.65 -10.20 21.62
CA GLY A 168 22.52 -10.64 20.52
C GLY A 168 23.22 -11.98 20.78
N LYS A 169 23.26 -12.45 22.03
CA LYS A 169 23.77 -13.77 22.42
C LYS A 169 22.66 -14.79 22.70
N SER A 170 21.40 -14.45 22.45
CA SER A 170 20.26 -15.37 22.63
C SER A 170 20.44 -16.61 21.76
N GLU A 171 20.06 -17.79 22.24
CA GLU A 171 20.01 -19.03 21.45
C GLU A 171 18.99 -18.91 20.30
N ASN A 172 17.96 -18.06 20.45
CA ASN A 172 16.94 -17.86 19.43
C ASN A 172 17.43 -16.92 18.32
N ALA A 173 17.52 -17.45 17.09
CA ALA A 173 17.98 -16.70 15.92
C ALA A 173 17.12 -15.46 15.60
N GLN A 174 15.79 -15.52 15.81
CA GLN A 174 14.91 -14.37 15.55
C GLN A 174 15.13 -13.24 16.56
N VAL A 175 15.40 -13.56 17.82
CA VAL A 175 15.74 -12.55 18.84
C VAL A 175 17.04 -11.83 18.46
N ARG A 176 18.08 -12.57 18.08
CA ARG A 176 19.37 -11.98 17.63
C ARG A 176 19.16 -11.07 16.41
N GLU A 177 18.42 -11.55 15.43
CA GLU A 177 18.12 -10.83 14.19
C GLU A 177 17.37 -9.51 14.44
N LEU A 178 16.24 -9.56 15.15
CA LEU A 178 15.43 -8.38 15.40
C LEU A 178 16.16 -7.37 16.29
N THR A 179 17.00 -7.85 17.21
CA THR A 179 17.89 -6.99 18.00
C THR A 179 18.90 -6.27 17.12
N SER A 180 19.49 -6.95 16.13
CA SER A 180 20.42 -6.30 15.18
C SER A 180 19.70 -5.23 14.35
N GLN A 181 18.55 -5.55 13.77
CA GLN A 181 17.75 -4.59 12.98
C GLN A 181 17.34 -3.37 13.80
N LEU A 182 16.93 -3.57 15.06
CA LEU A 182 16.55 -2.46 15.92
C LEU A 182 17.76 -1.62 16.33
N SER A 183 18.94 -2.25 16.50
CA SER A 183 20.19 -1.53 16.72
C SER A 183 20.60 -0.68 15.51
N GLU A 184 20.38 -1.17 14.28
CA GLU A 184 20.57 -0.38 13.05
C GLU A 184 19.66 0.87 13.03
N VAL A 185 18.39 0.73 13.43
CA VAL A 185 17.44 1.86 13.54
C VAL A 185 17.90 2.90 14.56
N PHE A 186 18.55 2.46 15.63
CA PHE A 186 19.14 3.33 16.64
C PHE A 186 20.54 3.87 16.26
N GLY A 187 21.04 3.56 15.06
CA GLY A 187 22.31 4.08 14.56
C GLY A 187 23.56 3.33 15.04
N ASP A 188 23.44 2.06 15.46
CA ASP A 188 24.60 1.23 15.79
C ASP A 188 25.44 0.95 14.53
N GLU A 189 26.64 1.51 14.48
CA GLU A 189 27.58 1.34 13.36
C GLU A 189 28.02 -0.12 13.18
N SER A 190 28.18 -0.87 14.27
CA SER A 190 28.57 -2.27 14.22
C SER A 190 27.45 -3.13 13.63
N ALA A 191 26.20 -2.83 13.98
CA ALA A 191 25.03 -3.50 13.41
C ALA A 191 24.90 -3.19 11.92
N THR A 192 25.08 -1.92 11.56
CA THR A 192 25.13 -1.48 10.16
C THR A 192 26.20 -2.22 9.38
N GLN A 193 27.42 -2.34 9.91
CA GLN A 193 28.51 -3.04 9.25
C GLN A 193 28.23 -4.54 9.09
N ARG A 194 27.63 -5.19 10.09
CA ARG A 194 27.18 -6.59 9.98
C ARG A 194 26.16 -6.77 8.87
N ALA A 195 25.17 -5.88 8.75
CA ALA A 195 24.18 -5.93 7.68
C ALA A 195 24.83 -5.72 6.29
N LEU A 196 25.77 -4.78 6.16
CA LEU A 196 26.51 -4.57 4.91
C LEU A 196 27.35 -5.80 4.52
N SER A 197 27.98 -6.47 5.49
CA SER A 197 28.71 -7.72 5.28
C SER A 197 27.77 -8.87 4.90
N MET A 198 26.62 -8.99 5.56
CA MET A 198 25.59 -10.00 5.25
C MET A 198 25.14 -9.89 3.79
N ILE A 199 24.87 -8.68 3.28
CA ILE A 199 24.46 -8.48 1.88
C ILE A 199 25.51 -9.01 0.88
N GLN A 200 26.80 -8.85 1.20
CA GLN A 200 27.92 -9.23 0.34
C GLN A 200 28.30 -10.72 0.44
N ASP A 201 27.95 -11.38 1.53
CA ASP A 201 28.26 -12.79 1.74
C ASP A 201 27.39 -13.68 0.85
N ARG A 202 27.98 -14.20 -0.24
CA ARG A 202 27.31 -15.09 -1.18
C ARG A 202 27.01 -16.49 -0.62
N SER A 203 27.63 -16.85 0.50
CA SER A 203 27.38 -18.13 1.19
C SER A 203 26.24 -18.05 2.20
N ALA A 204 25.82 -16.84 2.58
CA ALA A 204 24.70 -16.62 3.48
C ALA A 204 23.35 -16.96 2.82
N ASP A 205 22.36 -17.27 3.66
CA ASP A 205 21.00 -17.52 3.22
C ASP A 205 20.42 -16.29 2.50
N VAL A 206 19.79 -16.51 1.34
CA VAL A 206 19.25 -15.43 0.50
C VAL A 206 18.21 -14.60 1.24
N ALA A 207 17.39 -15.20 2.12
CA ALA A 207 16.41 -14.46 2.90
C ALA A 207 17.09 -13.54 3.91
N ASP A 208 18.23 -13.93 4.49
CA ASP A 208 19.00 -13.12 5.42
C ASP A 208 19.63 -11.92 4.71
N ARG A 209 20.27 -12.16 3.56
CA ARG A 209 20.82 -11.11 2.67
C ARG A 209 19.74 -10.11 2.26
N ARG A 210 18.57 -10.62 1.88
CA ARG A 210 17.41 -9.81 1.49
C ARG A 210 16.92 -8.94 2.65
N ARG A 211 16.77 -9.49 3.86
CA ARG A 211 16.35 -8.72 5.04
C ARG A 211 17.34 -7.61 5.39
N ALA A 212 18.63 -7.90 5.40
CA ALA A 212 19.67 -6.90 5.63
C ALA A 212 19.60 -5.77 4.57
N LEU A 213 19.42 -6.12 3.29
CA LEU A 213 19.23 -5.15 2.22
C LEU A 213 17.99 -4.27 2.44
N TYR A 214 16.83 -4.86 2.76
CA TYR A 214 15.60 -4.10 3.03
C TYR A 214 15.75 -3.16 4.23
N SER A 215 16.37 -3.62 5.32
CA SER A 215 16.62 -2.81 6.51
C SER A 215 17.42 -1.55 6.16
N LEU A 216 18.59 -1.72 5.53
CA LEU A 216 19.46 -0.59 5.20
C LEU A 216 18.88 0.33 4.12
N LEU A 217 18.07 -0.19 3.19
CA LEU A 217 17.32 0.64 2.22
C LEU A 217 16.26 1.51 2.90
N GLN A 218 15.54 0.99 3.90
CA GLN A 218 14.59 1.78 4.69
C GLN A 218 15.28 2.87 5.49
N LEU A 219 16.47 2.58 6.01
CA LEU A 219 17.32 3.55 6.70
C LEU A 219 17.97 4.56 5.74
N LYS A 220 17.80 4.40 4.43
CA LYS A 220 18.47 5.17 3.38
C LYS A 220 19.99 5.23 3.57
N ASN A 221 20.58 4.12 4.04
CA ASN A 221 22.02 4.05 4.27
C ASN A 221 22.78 4.19 2.94
N LYS A 222 23.64 5.22 2.84
CA LYS A 222 24.36 5.58 1.61
C LYS A 222 25.32 4.49 1.10
N GLN A 223 25.85 3.65 1.98
CA GLN A 223 26.79 2.59 1.61
C GLN A 223 26.10 1.46 0.82
N VAL A 224 24.79 1.26 1.00
CA VAL A 224 24.02 0.28 0.22
C VAL A 224 23.99 0.62 -1.25
N SER A 225 23.97 1.90 -1.61
CA SER A 225 23.81 2.36 -2.99
C SER A 225 24.85 1.75 -3.94
N SER A 226 26.10 1.58 -3.49
CA SER A 226 27.17 0.92 -4.26
C SER A 226 27.06 -0.60 -4.28
N LEU A 227 26.45 -1.21 -3.25
CA LEU A 227 26.27 -2.66 -3.16
C LEU A 227 25.17 -3.18 -4.08
N LEU A 228 24.27 -2.32 -4.58
CA LEU A 228 23.20 -2.74 -5.48
C LEU A 228 23.70 -3.24 -6.83
N LEU A 229 24.85 -2.73 -7.32
CA LEU A 229 25.39 -3.10 -8.63
C LEU A 229 25.68 -4.61 -8.76
N PRO A 230 26.52 -5.25 -7.91
CA PRO A 230 26.77 -6.68 -8.03
C PRO A 230 25.51 -7.53 -7.86
N LEU A 231 24.52 -7.06 -7.10
CA LEU A 231 23.26 -7.77 -6.88
C LEU A 231 22.34 -7.79 -8.11
N LEU A 232 22.52 -6.89 -9.09
CA LEU A 232 21.77 -6.92 -10.35
C LEU A 232 22.01 -8.21 -11.15
N ASP A 233 23.20 -8.79 -10.99
CA ASP A 233 23.62 -9.98 -11.73
C ASP A 233 23.30 -11.29 -10.99
N GLU A 234 22.86 -11.20 -9.72
CA GLU A 234 22.43 -12.34 -8.91
C GLU A 234 20.91 -12.54 -9.05
N GLU A 235 20.46 -13.60 -9.72
CA GLU A 235 19.04 -13.84 -10.02
C GLU A 235 18.14 -13.74 -8.79
N ALA A 236 18.58 -14.30 -7.67
CA ALA A 236 17.83 -14.30 -6.43
C ALA A 236 17.62 -12.91 -5.80
N LEU A 237 18.50 -11.94 -6.06
CA LEU A 237 18.44 -10.59 -5.45
C LEU A 237 18.27 -9.48 -6.49
N ARG A 238 18.23 -9.82 -7.79
CA ARG A 238 18.12 -8.86 -8.89
C ARG A 238 16.93 -7.92 -8.75
N MET A 239 15.76 -8.45 -8.41
CA MET A 239 14.55 -7.63 -8.23
C MET A 239 14.67 -6.69 -7.04
N ASP A 240 15.27 -7.16 -5.93
CA ASP A 240 15.53 -6.35 -4.75
C ASP A 240 16.52 -5.22 -5.09
N ALA A 241 17.54 -5.50 -5.89
CA ALA A 241 18.53 -4.52 -6.34
C ALA A 241 17.95 -3.45 -7.28
N ILE A 242 17.15 -3.87 -8.28
CA ILE A 242 16.46 -2.95 -9.21
C ILE A 242 15.56 -1.99 -8.42
N ARG A 243 14.78 -2.52 -7.48
CA ARG A 243 13.87 -1.71 -6.64
C ARG A 243 14.62 -0.89 -5.59
N GLY A 244 15.80 -1.35 -5.16
CA GLY A 244 16.67 -0.62 -4.25
C GLY A 244 17.07 0.76 -4.78
N TYR A 245 17.33 0.88 -6.08
CA TYR A 245 17.65 2.18 -6.70
C TYR A 245 16.49 3.19 -6.68
N ALA A 246 15.25 2.74 -6.49
CA ALA A 246 14.13 3.65 -6.23
C ALA A 246 14.19 4.17 -4.79
N ALA A 247 14.56 3.34 -3.81
CA ALA A 247 14.65 3.72 -2.41
C ALA A 247 15.84 4.65 -2.13
N ILE A 248 16.99 4.40 -2.75
CA ILE A 248 18.21 5.21 -2.57
C ILE A 248 18.75 5.70 -3.90
N GLU A 249 19.15 6.97 -3.95
CA GLU A 249 19.68 7.55 -5.18
C GLU A 249 21.09 7.01 -5.50
N ASN A 250 21.32 6.74 -6.78
CA ASN A 250 22.62 6.42 -7.34
C ASN A 250 22.71 7.07 -8.75
N PRO A 251 23.67 7.98 -8.98
CA PRO A 251 23.82 8.64 -10.28
C PRO A 251 24.05 7.67 -11.46
N GLN A 252 24.59 6.48 -11.20
CA GLN A 252 24.85 5.47 -12.23
C GLN A 252 23.66 4.53 -12.46
N ALA A 253 22.66 4.50 -11.58
CA ALA A 253 21.53 3.56 -11.63
C ALA A 253 20.90 3.53 -13.03
N ALA A 254 20.57 4.70 -13.57
CA ALA A 254 19.86 4.78 -14.84
C ALA A 254 20.64 4.13 -16.00
N LYS A 255 21.94 4.41 -16.08
CA LYS A 255 22.82 3.79 -17.07
C LYS A 255 22.89 2.28 -16.87
N LEU A 256 23.17 1.83 -15.65
CA LEU A 256 23.37 0.42 -15.31
C LEU A 256 22.12 -0.44 -15.57
N LEU A 257 20.93 0.11 -15.28
CA LEU A 257 19.65 -0.55 -15.51
C LEU A 257 19.30 -0.60 -17.01
N LEU A 258 19.49 0.51 -17.75
CA LEU A 258 19.21 0.56 -19.18
C LEU A 258 20.13 -0.34 -20.01
N GLU A 259 21.41 -0.47 -19.64
CA GLU A 259 22.34 -1.40 -20.29
C GLU A 259 21.93 -2.88 -20.17
N ARG A 260 21.28 -3.24 -19.06
CA ARG A 260 20.79 -4.60 -18.79
C ARG A 260 19.38 -4.84 -19.33
N TYR A 261 18.57 -3.79 -19.48
CA TYR A 261 17.18 -3.85 -19.93
C TYR A 261 16.91 -4.88 -21.05
N PRO A 262 17.59 -4.86 -22.21
CA PRO A 262 17.23 -5.76 -23.32
C PRO A 262 17.47 -7.25 -23.02
N LYS A 263 18.34 -7.57 -22.06
CA LYS A 263 18.76 -8.96 -21.75
C LYS A 263 17.95 -9.60 -20.62
N LEU A 264 17.14 -8.82 -19.92
CA LEU A 264 16.45 -9.28 -18.73
C LEU A 264 15.03 -9.80 -19.03
N PRO A 265 14.49 -10.70 -18.18
CA PRO A 265 13.12 -11.18 -18.33
C PRO A 265 12.12 -10.04 -18.17
N MET A 266 10.90 -10.26 -18.69
CA MET A 266 9.83 -9.25 -18.73
C MET A 266 9.58 -8.58 -17.36
N GLU A 267 9.55 -9.36 -16.28
CA GLU A 267 9.32 -8.85 -14.92
C GLU A 267 10.42 -7.90 -14.45
N SER A 268 11.70 -8.22 -14.71
CA SER A 268 12.81 -7.33 -14.40
C SER A 268 12.82 -6.09 -15.28
N ARG A 269 12.42 -6.19 -16.56
CA ARG A 269 12.26 -5.03 -17.45
C ARG A 269 11.20 -4.07 -16.94
N LYS A 270 10.04 -4.58 -16.53
CA LYS A 270 8.98 -3.76 -15.90
C LYS A 270 9.50 -3.05 -14.66
N ALA A 271 10.15 -3.77 -13.74
CA ALA A 271 10.71 -3.18 -12.53
C ALA A 271 11.76 -2.11 -12.83
N ILE A 272 12.56 -2.25 -13.91
CA ILE A 272 13.48 -1.20 -14.36
C ILE A 272 12.71 0.05 -14.77
N LEU A 273 11.68 -0.07 -15.61
CA LEU A 273 10.89 1.08 -16.07
C LEU A 273 10.22 1.80 -14.89
N GLU A 274 9.67 1.03 -13.95
CA GLU A 274 9.09 1.52 -12.70
C GLU A 274 10.13 2.28 -11.86
N THR A 275 11.29 1.67 -11.59
CA THR A 275 12.39 2.30 -10.85
C THR A 275 12.85 3.59 -11.53
N LEU A 276 13.03 3.59 -12.86
CA LEU A 276 13.52 4.76 -13.59
C LEU A 276 12.50 5.91 -13.63
N ALA A 277 11.22 5.63 -13.42
CA ALA A 277 10.19 6.65 -13.34
C ALA A 277 9.93 7.17 -11.91
N THR A 278 10.81 6.86 -10.95
CA THR A 278 10.67 7.33 -9.56
C THR A 278 11.38 8.65 -9.28
N ARG A 279 12.31 9.11 -10.13
CA ARG A 279 13.06 10.36 -9.91
C ARG A 279 13.34 11.07 -11.21
N LYS A 280 13.42 12.41 -11.16
CA LYS A 280 13.62 13.25 -12.37
C LYS A 280 14.89 12.88 -13.17
N PRO A 281 16.09 12.71 -12.58
CA PRO A 281 17.28 12.34 -13.35
C PRO A 281 17.16 10.99 -14.06
N TYR A 282 16.53 10.01 -13.42
CA TYR A 282 16.29 8.69 -13.99
C TYR A 282 15.26 8.74 -15.11
N ALA A 283 14.17 9.48 -14.89
CA ALA A 283 13.10 9.67 -15.86
C ALA A 283 13.64 10.33 -17.14
N GLN A 284 14.53 11.32 -17.01
CA GLN A 284 15.21 11.93 -18.16
C GLN A 284 16.07 10.92 -18.94
N ALA A 285 16.78 10.02 -18.24
CA ALA A 285 17.56 8.97 -18.90
C ALA A 285 16.66 7.96 -19.62
N LEU A 286 15.55 7.55 -19.01
CA LEU A 286 14.56 6.68 -19.64
C LEU A 286 13.94 7.37 -20.88
N LEU A 287 13.59 8.65 -20.80
CA LEU A 287 13.05 9.40 -21.93
C LEU A 287 14.04 9.46 -23.10
N ARG A 288 15.33 9.66 -22.83
CA ARG A 288 16.40 9.58 -23.84
C ARG A 288 16.49 8.18 -24.46
N ALA A 289 16.37 7.12 -23.67
CA ALA A 289 16.39 5.74 -24.16
C ALA A 289 15.17 5.42 -25.03
N ILE A 290 13.98 5.94 -24.69
CA ILE A 290 12.78 5.85 -25.53
C ILE A 290 13.00 6.59 -26.86
N LYS A 291 13.51 7.83 -26.82
CA LYS A 291 13.82 8.62 -28.03
C LYS A 291 14.85 7.92 -28.93
N ALA A 292 15.84 7.27 -28.33
CA ALA A 292 16.86 6.48 -29.01
C ALA A 292 16.38 5.09 -29.45
N LYS A 293 15.11 4.73 -29.20
CA LYS A 293 14.51 3.41 -29.49
C LYS A 293 15.20 2.22 -28.80
N GLN A 294 15.97 2.47 -27.74
CA GLN A 294 16.56 1.43 -26.90
C GLN A 294 15.51 0.80 -25.98
N VAL A 295 14.52 1.58 -25.58
CA VAL A 295 13.32 1.10 -24.87
C VAL A 295 12.12 1.29 -25.82
N PRO A 296 11.47 0.20 -26.25
CA PRO A 296 10.26 0.29 -27.05
C PRO A 296 9.17 1.05 -26.31
N ARG A 297 8.49 1.97 -27.01
CA ARG A 297 7.38 2.74 -26.45
C ARG A 297 6.26 1.84 -25.90
N ALA A 298 6.00 0.71 -26.56
CA ALA A 298 4.99 -0.27 -26.18
C ALA A 298 5.31 -0.97 -24.84
N ASP A 299 6.56 -0.94 -24.40
CA ASP A 299 6.96 -1.55 -23.13
C ASP A 299 6.62 -0.65 -21.94
N ILE A 300 6.36 0.65 -22.16
CA ILE A 300 6.08 1.62 -21.09
C ILE A 300 4.66 1.42 -20.55
N PRO A 301 4.49 0.93 -19.31
CA PRO A 301 3.16 0.80 -18.71
C PRO A 301 2.53 2.17 -18.48
N THR A 302 1.20 2.24 -18.49
CA THR A 302 0.47 3.50 -18.33
C THR A 302 0.78 4.19 -17.00
N HIS A 303 0.97 3.46 -15.90
CA HIS A 303 1.35 4.07 -14.61
C HIS A 303 2.74 4.69 -14.66
N VAL A 304 3.70 4.05 -15.34
CA VAL A 304 5.03 4.60 -15.59
C VAL A 304 4.95 5.85 -16.46
N ALA A 305 4.15 5.84 -17.53
CA ALA A 305 3.93 7.02 -18.38
C ALA A 305 3.35 8.20 -17.58
N ARG A 306 2.43 7.95 -16.65
CA ARG A 306 1.89 8.98 -15.74
C ARG A 306 2.97 9.54 -14.81
N SER A 307 3.82 8.70 -14.22
CA SER A 307 4.98 9.13 -13.44
C SER A 307 5.93 10.01 -14.25
N LEU A 308 6.24 9.60 -15.49
CA LEU A 308 7.11 10.35 -16.39
C LEU A 308 6.50 11.71 -16.79
N ARG A 309 5.19 11.77 -17.07
CA ARG A 309 4.47 13.03 -17.29
C ARG A 309 4.53 13.94 -16.07
N PHE A 310 4.35 13.41 -14.87
CA PHE A 310 4.46 14.18 -13.63
C PHE A 310 5.87 14.76 -13.44
N LEU A 311 6.91 13.95 -13.66
CA LEU A 311 8.31 14.33 -13.43
C LEU A 311 8.89 15.27 -14.50
N LEU A 312 8.49 15.08 -15.76
CA LEU A 312 9.13 15.72 -16.92
C LEU A 312 8.22 16.71 -17.65
N GLY A 313 6.91 16.72 -17.37
CA GLY A 313 5.97 17.66 -17.98
C GLY A 313 5.97 17.55 -19.51
N ASP A 314 6.21 18.66 -20.18
CA ASP A 314 6.10 18.78 -21.64
C ASP A 314 7.24 18.08 -22.39
N ASP A 315 8.41 17.91 -21.77
CA ASP A 315 9.50 17.13 -22.34
C ASP A 315 9.04 15.69 -22.63
N PHE A 316 8.29 15.09 -21.70
CA PHE A 316 7.73 13.75 -21.91
C PHE A 316 6.68 13.75 -23.02
N VAL A 317 5.76 14.72 -23.05
CA VAL A 317 4.71 14.78 -24.07
C VAL A 317 5.28 15.03 -25.46
N SER A 318 6.37 15.76 -25.59
CA SER A 318 7.01 15.96 -26.90
C SER A 318 7.54 14.67 -27.54
N VAL A 319 7.91 13.67 -26.72
CA VAL A 319 8.48 12.39 -27.19
C VAL A 319 7.45 11.27 -27.17
N PHE A 320 6.69 11.17 -26.07
CA PHE A 320 5.71 10.13 -25.84
C PHE A 320 4.30 10.57 -26.23
N GLY A 321 4.05 11.80 -26.66
CA GLY A 321 2.68 12.30 -26.83
C GLY A 321 1.94 12.34 -25.49
N ASP A 322 0.73 12.90 -25.51
CA ASP A 322 -0.06 12.93 -24.29
C ASP A 322 -0.48 11.51 -23.88
N VAL A 323 -0.53 11.25 -22.57
CA VAL A 323 -1.07 9.99 -22.04
C VAL A 323 -2.57 10.08 -22.27
N ARG A 324 -3.03 9.60 -23.44
CA ARG A 324 -4.38 9.78 -23.96
C ARG A 324 -5.43 9.70 -22.84
N GLN A 325 -6.19 10.78 -22.68
CA GLN A 325 -7.44 10.75 -21.94
C GLN A 325 -8.51 10.09 -22.82
N LEU A 326 -8.55 8.76 -22.83
CA LEU A 326 -9.58 8.01 -23.57
C LEU A 326 -10.98 8.21 -23.00
N SER A 327 -11.12 8.79 -21.81
CA SER A 327 -12.40 9.09 -21.17
C SER A 327 -13.28 10.08 -21.95
N GLN A 328 -12.77 10.81 -22.95
CA GLN A 328 -13.55 11.80 -23.71
C GLN A 328 -14.61 11.17 -24.63
N ASP A 329 -14.51 9.87 -24.96
CA ASP A 329 -15.47 9.17 -25.83
C ASP A 329 -16.07 7.90 -25.17
N ARG A 330 -16.26 7.95 -23.84
CA ARG A 330 -16.74 6.82 -23.03
C ARG A 330 -17.99 6.14 -23.60
N GLU A 331 -18.99 6.92 -23.97
CA GLU A 331 -20.27 6.39 -24.44
C GLU A 331 -20.13 5.59 -25.74
N SER A 332 -19.36 6.11 -26.69
CA SER A 332 -19.01 5.42 -27.94
C SER A 332 -18.19 4.17 -27.68
N GLN A 333 -17.20 4.21 -26.77
CA GLN A 333 -16.41 3.03 -26.41
C GLN A 333 -17.26 1.95 -25.74
N ILE A 334 -18.11 2.32 -24.79
CA ILE A 334 -19.05 1.37 -24.17
C ILE A 334 -19.97 0.78 -25.24
N LYS A 335 -20.51 1.60 -26.15
CA LYS A 335 -21.35 1.13 -27.27
C LYS A 335 -20.61 0.16 -28.18
N LYS A 336 -19.37 0.47 -28.58
CA LYS A 336 -18.48 -0.40 -29.36
C LYS A 336 -18.32 -1.76 -28.68
N TYR A 337 -18.00 -1.78 -27.39
CA TYR A 337 -17.81 -3.04 -26.66
C TYR A 337 -19.12 -3.80 -26.42
N LYS A 338 -20.25 -3.11 -26.22
CA LYS A 338 -21.58 -3.76 -26.17
C LYS A 338 -21.94 -4.47 -27.48
N GLN A 339 -21.58 -3.90 -28.62
CA GLN A 339 -21.79 -4.54 -29.93
C GLN A 339 -20.93 -5.79 -30.11
N LEU A 340 -19.73 -5.80 -29.52
CA LEU A 340 -18.83 -6.95 -29.52
C LEU A 340 -19.26 -8.05 -28.53
N LEU A 341 -19.76 -7.66 -27.35
CA LEU A 341 -20.03 -8.54 -26.20
C LEU A 341 -21.51 -8.95 -26.14
N THR A 342 -22.02 -9.49 -27.24
CA THR A 342 -23.39 -10.02 -27.29
C THR A 342 -23.52 -11.28 -26.42
N PRO A 343 -24.74 -11.66 -25.99
CA PRO A 343 -24.94 -12.90 -25.24
C PRO A 343 -24.39 -14.14 -25.94
N THR A 344 -24.54 -14.22 -27.27
CA THR A 344 -23.97 -15.30 -28.08
C THR A 344 -22.44 -15.29 -28.06
N ALA A 345 -21.82 -14.13 -28.28
CA ALA A 345 -20.36 -14.02 -28.25
C ALA A 345 -19.77 -14.39 -26.88
N LEU A 346 -20.42 -13.96 -25.79
CA LEU A 346 -20.02 -14.32 -24.43
C LEU A 346 -20.26 -15.81 -24.12
N ALA A 347 -21.31 -16.41 -24.67
CA ALA A 347 -21.54 -17.85 -24.55
C ALA A 347 -20.38 -18.65 -25.17
N ASP A 348 -19.93 -18.23 -26.35
CA ASP A 348 -18.82 -18.84 -27.11
C ASP A 348 -17.42 -18.43 -26.62
N GLY A 349 -17.34 -17.50 -25.66
CA GLY A 349 -16.08 -17.04 -25.09
C GLY A 349 -15.34 -18.13 -24.31
N ASP A 350 -14.01 -18.11 -24.40
CA ASP A 350 -13.13 -19.04 -23.70
C ASP A 350 -12.67 -18.43 -22.37
N ALA A 351 -13.20 -18.95 -21.26
CA ALA A 351 -12.87 -18.47 -19.92
C ALA A 351 -11.43 -18.80 -19.50
N ALA A 352 -10.84 -19.90 -19.99
CA ALA A 352 -9.46 -20.28 -19.64
C ALA A 352 -8.45 -19.34 -20.30
N ARG A 353 -8.69 -18.97 -21.57
CA ARG A 353 -7.94 -17.88 -22.23
C ARG A 353 -8.20 -16.53 -21.58
N GLY A 354 -9.44 -16.28 -21.16
CA GLY A 354 -9.82 -15.09 -20.40
C GLY A 354 -9.01 -14.94 -19.11
N ARG A 355 -8.78 -16.04 -18.39
CA ARG A 355 -7.93 -16.06 -17.19
C ARG A 355 -6.48 -15.72 -17.50
N ALA A 356 -5.92 -16.22 -18.60
CA ALA A 356 -4.57 -15.87 -19.03
C ALA A 356 -4.43 -14.35 -19.30
N ILE A 357 -5.43 -13.75 -19.96
CA ILE A 357 -5.48 -12.31 -20.23
C ILE A 357 -5.62 -11.50 -18.94
N TYR A 358 -6.49 -11.95 -18.02
CA TYR A 358 -6.65 -11.37 -16.69
C TYR A 358 -5.33 -11.36 -15.92
N ASN A 359 -4.63 -12.50 -15.88
CA ASN A 359 -3.34 -12.65 -15.21
C ASN A 359 -2.30 -11.66 -15.75
N LYS A 360 -2.30 -11.45 -17.07
CA LYS A 360 -1.37 -10.53 -17.72
C LYS A 360 -1.69 -9.05 -17.48
N THR A 361 -2.97 -8.70 -17.35
CA THR A 361 -3.43 -7.31 -17.46
C THR A 361 -3.99 -6.75 -16.15
N CYS A 362 -4.83 -7.52 -15.46
CA CYS A 362 -5.63 -7.05 -14.33
C CYS A 362 -5.10 -7.58 -12.98
N ALA A 363 -4.51 -8.78 -12.97
CA ALA A 363 -4.12 -9.47 -11.74
C ALA A 363 -2.95 -8.81 -10.99
N SER A 364 -2.21 -7.88 -11.61
CA SER A 364 -1.21 -7.07 -10.90
C SER A 364 -1.85 -6.17 -9.84
N CYS A 365 -3.10 -5.76 -10.06
CA CYS A 365 -3.81 -4.82 -9.21
C CYS A 365 -5.00 -5.45 -8.48
N HIS A 366 -5.70 -6.39 -9.11
CA HIS A 366 -6.96 -6.93 -8.61
C HIS A 366 -6.85 -8.38 -8.17
N THR A 367 -7.61 -8.72 -7.13
CA THR A 367 -7.87 -10.10 -6.69
C THR A 367 -9.11 -10.63 -7.41
N LEU A 368 -9.06 -11.88 -7.87
CA LEU A 368 -10.23 -12.64 -8.32
C LEU A 368 -10.06 -14.11 -7.92
N TYR A 369 -11.05 -14.64 -7.19
CA TYR A 369 -11.00 -15.98 -6.58
C TYR A 369 -9.75 -16.21 -5.70
N GLY A 370 -9.38 -15.21 -4.91
CA GLY A 370 -8.22 -15.27 -4.02
C GLY A 370 -6.86 -15.13 -4.70
N ALA A 371 -6.79 -14.98 -6.03
CA ALA A 371 -5.55 -14.79 -6.78
C ALA A 371 -5.43 -13.36 -7.34
N GLY A 372 -4.22 -12.80 -7.29
CA GLY A 372 -3.90 -11.47 -7.83
C GLY A 372 -3.49 -10.44 -6.77
N GLY A 373 -3.48 -9.17 -7.16
CA GLY A 373 -2.99 -8.03 -6.39
C GLY A 373 -4.05 -7.41 -5.47
N LYS A 374 -3.59 -6.65 -4.47
CA LYS A 374 -4.46 -5.99 -3.45
C LYS A 374 -4.41 -4.46 -3.52
N ILE A 375 -4.10 -3.93 -4.70
CA ILE A 375 -4.02 -2.49 -4.97
C ILE A 375 -5.42 -1.97 -5.30
N GLY A 376 -6.07 -2.60 -6.26
CA GLY A 376 -7.48 -2.40 -6.57
C GLY A 376 -8.39 -3.25 -5.68
N PRO A 377 -9.72 -3.05 -5.80
CA PRO A 377 -10.71 -3.87 -5.11
C PRO A 377 -10.65 -5.34 -5.52
N ASP A 378 -11.04 -6.22 -4.59
CA ASP A 378 -11.31 -7.63 -4.88
C ASP A 378 -12.55 -7.72 -5.78
N LEU A 379 -12.38 -8.32 -6.96
CA LEU A 379 -13.42 -8.43 -7.96
C LEU A 379 -14.35 -9.62 -7.69
N THR A 380 -13.96 -10.60 -6.87
CA THR A 380 -14.70 -11.85 -6.65
C THR A 380 -16.16 -11.62 -6.28
N GLY A 381 -16.42 -10.71 -5.34
CA GLY A 381 -17.76 -10.34 -4.87
C GLY A 381 -18.36 -9.09 -5.52
N SER A 382 -17.75 -8.57 -6.58
CA SER A 382 -18.26 -7.39 -7.28
C SER A 382 -19.41 -7.73 -8.23
N ASN A 383 -20.08 -6.72 -8.82
CA ASN A 383 -21.25 -6.88 -9.69
C ASN A 383 -20.89 -7.40 -11.09
N ARG A 384 -20.05 -8.44 -11.17
CA ARG A 384 -19.46 -8.94 -12.43
C ARG A 384 -20.49 -9.54 -13.39
N ALA A 385 -21.64 -10.02 -12.89
CA ALA A 385 -22.72 -10.46 -13.77
C ALA A 385 -23.28 -9.33 -14.65
N ASN A 386 -23.13 -8.07 -14.23
CA ASN A 386 -23.59 -6.92 -14.98
C ASN A 386 -22.51 -6.42 -15.94
N LEU A 387 -22.76 -6.58 -17.26
CA LEU A 387 -21.86 -6.11 -18.31
C LEU A 387 -21.63 -4.59 -18.27
N ASP A 388 -22.66 -3.81 -17.95
CA ASP A 388 -22.55 -2.34 -17.88
C ASP A 388 -21.64 -1.91 -16.74
N TYR A 389 -21.69 -2.62 -15.62
CA TYR A 389 -20.77 -2.41 -14.51
C TYR A 389 -19.32 -2.71 -14.91
N ILE A 390 -19.06 -3.84 -15.57
CA ILE A 390 -17.70 -4.17 -16.02
C ILE A 390 -17.19 -3.14 -17.02
N LEU A 391 -18.01 -2.79 -18.03
CA LEU A 391 -17.60 -1.88 -19.08
C LEU A 391 -17.37 -0.47 -18.55
N LEU A 392 -18.22 0.05 -17.66
CA LEU A 392 -18.02 1.37 -17.07
C LEU A 392 -16.67 1.45 -16.34
N ASN A 393 -16.38 0.47 -15.48
CA ASN A 393 -15.13 0.45 -14.70
C ASN A 393 -13.89 0.13 -15.54
N SER A 394 -14.03 -0.60 -16.66
CA SER A 394 -12.90 -0.95 -17.52
C SER A 394 -12.56 0.12 -18.56
N VAL A 395 -13.58 0.83 -19.06
CA VAL A 395 -13.45 1.88 -20.06
C VAL A 395 -13.13 3.22 -19.41
N ASP A 396 -13.81 3.56 -18.31
CA ASP A 396 -13.61 4.80 -17.56
C ASP A 396 -13.41 4.50 -16.06
N PRO A 397 -12.25 3.92 -15.68
CA PRO A 397 -11.97 3.58 -14.29
C PRO A 397 -11.88 4.80 -13.38
N SER A 398 -11.86 6.02 -13.93
CA SER A 398 -11.82 7.28 -13.17
C SER A 398 -13.21 7.88 -12.94
N TYR A 399 -14.29 7.27 -13.47
CA TYR A 399 -15.65 7.79 -13.35
C TYR A 399 -16.11 7.92 -11.89
N ASP A 400 -15.92 6.86 -11.13
CA ASP A 400 -16.23 6.81 -9.70
C ASP A 400 -15.17 5.97 -8.99
N VAL A 401 -14.24 6.65 -8.31
CA VAL A 401 -13.15 6.02 -7.56
C VAL A 401 -13.45 6.17 -6.09
N PRO A 402 -13.70 5.06 -5.35
CA PRO A 402 -13.93 5.14 -3.92
C PRO A 402 -12.71 5.75 -3.22
N GLU A 403 -12.94 6.48 -2.12
CA GLU A 403 -11.90 7.25 -1.42
C GLU A 403 -10.67 6.37 -1.07
N GLY A 404 -10.91 5.15 -0.60
CA GLY A 404 -9.86 4.19 -0.24
C GLY A 404 -9.06 3.62 -1.41
N TYR A 405 -9.37 3.98 -2.65
CA TYR A 405 -8.66 3.58 -3.87
C TYR A 405 -8.17 4.78 -4.70
N LYS A 406 -8.36 6.01 -4.22
CA LYS A 406 -7.84 7.19 -4.91
C LYS A 406 -6.32 7.13 -4.94
N MET A 407 -5.77 7.33 -6.13
CA MET A 407 -4.32 7.42 -6.29
C MET A 407 -3.82 8.69 -5.60
N VAL A 408 -2.77 8.52 -4.81
CA VAL A 408 -1.99 9.59 -4.21
C VAL A 408 -0.61 9.58 -4.82
N ILE A 409 -0.18 10.75 -5.26
CA ILE A 409 1.18 11.05 -5.72
C ILE A 409 1.89 11.72 -4.56
N ILE A 410 2.93 11.07 -4.05
CA ILE A 410 3.82 11.62 -3.02
C ILE A 410 5.19 11.87 -3.67
N GLN A 411 5.65 13.12 -3.61
CA GLN A 411 7.03 13.47 -3.85
C GLN A 411 7.70 13.66 -2.49
N THR A 412 8.81 12.95 -2.28
CA THR A 412 9.61 13.08 -1.07
C THR A 412 10.66 14.16 -1.22
N VAL A 413 11.18 14.65 -0.10
CA VAL A 413 12.25 15.66 -0.03
C VAL A 413 13.54 15.26 -0.76
N ASP A 414 13.80 13.96 -0.93
CA ASP A 414 14.91 13.43 -1.74
C ASP A 414 14.54 13.21 -3.22
N GLY A 415 13.47 13.86 -3.69
CA GLY A 415 13.04 13.88 -5.09
C GLY A 415 12.44 12.57 -5.60
N ARG A 416 12.14 11.60 -4.72
CA ARG A 416 11.47 10.34 -5.09
C ARG A 416 9.97 10.59 -5.22
N VAL A 417 9.40 10.18 -6.35
CA VAL A 417 7.97 10.16 -6.60
C VAL A 417 7.45 8.74 -6.40
N LEU A 418 6.38 8.66 -5.62
CA LEU A 418 5.66 7.45 -5.26
C LEU A 418 4.21 7.61 -5.71
N ASN A 419 3.72 6.67 -6.50
CA ASN A 419 2.34 6.60 -6.94
C ASN A 419 1.69 5.38 -6.30
N GLY A 420 0.66 5.59 -5.50
CA GLY A 420 0.01 4.50 -4.80
C GLY A 420 -1.30 4.89 -4.18
N VAL A 421 -1.90 3.95 -3.47
CA VAL A 421 -3.11 4.12 -2.68
C VAL A 421 -2.72 4.12 -1.21
N ILE A 422 -3.33 4.97 -0.39
CA ILE A 422 -3.07 4.99 1.05
C ILE A 422 -3.71 3.75 1.68
N ALA A 423 -2.88 2.90 2.27
CA ALA A 423 -3.33 1.74 3.03
C ALA A 423 -3.60 2.10 4.50
N GLU A 424 -2.70 2.87 5.09
CA GLU A 424 -2.74 3.29 6.50
C GLU A 424 -2.16 4.70 6.59
N GLU A 425 -2.68 5.51 7.51
CA GLU A 425 -2.11 6.80 7.85
C GLU A 425 -2.25 7.02 9.36
N ASN A 426 -1.17 7.43 10.02
CA ASN A 426 -1.19 7.84 11.43
C ASN A 426 -0.54 9.23 11.60
N ALA A 427 -0.26 9.63 12.83
CA ALA A 427 0.32 10.95 13.12
C ALA A 427 1.70 11.17 12.47
N GLN A 428 2.49 10.11 12.25
CA GLN A 428 3.90 10.19 11.85
C GLN A 428 4.15 9.73 10.42
N ASN A 429 3.40 8.75 9.93
CA ASN A 429 3.65 8.13 8.63
C ASN A 429 2.38 7.92 7.79
N VAL A 430 2.62 7.80 6.49
CA VAL A 430 1.67 7.36 5.47
C VAL A 430 2.22 6.05 4.91
N VAL A 431 1.37 5.04 4.82
CA VAL A 431 1.69 3.77 4.19
C VAL A 431 0.99 3.73 2.84
N LEU A 432 1.77 3.60 1.77
CA LEU A 432 1.27 3.42 0.42
C LEU A 432 1.31 1.94 0.00
N LYS A 433 0.27 1.52 -0.71
CA LYS A 433 0.29 0.37 -1.63
C LYS A 433 0.66 0.90 -3.01
N THR A 434 1.75 0.40 -3.57
CA THR A 434 2.24 0.74 -4.90
C THR A 434 2.21 -0.50 -5.79
N VAL A 435 2.38 -0.35 -7.11
CA VAL A 435 2.47 -1.50 -8.03
C VAL A 435 3.68 -2.37 -7.68
N GLU A 436 4.77 -1.72 -7.30
CA GLU A 436 6.06 -2.34 -7.05
C GLU A 436 6.11 -3.01 -5.68
N GLN A 437 5.48 -2.40 -4.68
CA GLN A 437 5.59 -2.77 -3.28
C GLN A 437 4.23 -2.67 -2.58
N PRO A 438 3.76 -3.74 -1.91
CA PRO A 438 2.48 -3.75 -1.22
C PRO A 438 2.48 -2.85 0.04
N ARG A 439 3.65 -2.45 0.53
CA ARG A 439 3.82 -1.58 1.69
C ARG A 439 5.04 -0.70 1.53
N VAL A 440 4.81 0.60 1.32
CA VAL A 440 5.86 1.64 1.33
C VAL A 440 5.53 2.62 2.44
N VAL A 441 6.36 2.64 3.49
CA VAL A 441 6.21 3.58 4.60
C VAL A 441 6.94 4.87 4.25
N VAL A 442 6.23 6.00 4.31
CA VAL A 442 6.77 7.33 4.11
C VAL A 442 6.49 8.17 5.35
N LEU A 443 7.53 8.72 5.99
CA LEU A 443 7.32 9.64 7.09
C LEU A 443 6.72 10.94 6.55
N LYS A 444 5.75 11.51 7.26
CA LYS A 444 5.14 12.79 6.87
C LYS A 444 6.17 13.91 6.77
N LYS A 445 7.20 13.89 7.61
CA LYS A 445 8.33 14.84 7.55
C LYS A 445 9.16 14.75 6.25
N ASP A 446 9.09 13.62 5.56
CA ASP A 446 9.82 13.40 4.31
C ASP A 446 8.98 13.72 3.07
N ILE A 447 7.70 14.09 3.23
CA ILE A 447 6.82 14.42 2.12
C ILE A 447 6.99 15.90 1.78
N GLU A 448 7.49 16.17 0.58
CA GLU A 448 7.57 17.52 0.02
C GLU A 448 6.24 17.92 -0.63
N VAL A 449 5.66 17.01 -1.42
CA VAL A 449 4.39 17.23 -2.12
C VAL A 449 3.50 16.00 -1.95
N ARG A 450 2.23 16.21 -1.60
CA ARG A 450 1.17 15.20 -1.67
C ARG A 450 0.05 15.71 -2.55
N ARG A 451 -0.34 14.94 -3.55
CA ARG A 451 -1.48 15.24 -4.43
C ARG A 451 -2.39 14.03 -4.54
N ILE A 452 -3.69 14.24 -4.31
CA ILE A 452 -4.70 13.25 -4.66
C ILE A 452 -4.99 13.42 -6.16
N SER A 453 -4.80 12.36 -6.92
CA SER A 453 -5.07 12.36 -8.36
C SER A 453 -6.58 12.29 -8.60
N PRO A 454 -7.14 13.12 -9.50
CA PRO A 454 -8.51 12.97 -9.97
C PRO A 454 -8.68 11.74 -10.90
N LYS A 455 -7.57 11.06 -11.24
CA LYS A 455 -7.54 9.86 -12.07
C LYS A 455 -7.26 8.62 -11.23
N SER A 456 -7.90 7.53 -11.61
CA SER A 456 -7.70 6.20 -11.01
C SER A 456 -6.28 5.67 -11.24
N MET A 457 -5.84 4.79 -10.32
CA MET A 457 -4.63 4.00 -10.51
C MET A 457 -4.78 2.97 -11.62
N MET A 458 -5.99 2.47 -11.83
CA MET A 458 -6.31 1.65 -12.99
C MET A 458 -6.14 2.50 -14.27
N PRO A 459 -5.43 1.98 -15.29
CA PRO A 459 -5.25 2.71 -16.53
C PRO A 459 -6.47 2.64 -17.45
N ASP A 460 -6.75 3.74 -18.14
CA ASP A 460 -7.79 3.82 -19.17
C ASP A 460 -7.32 3.08 -20.44
N GLY A 461 -8.25 2.63 -21.28
CA GLY A 461 -7.92 2.10 -22.62
C GLY A 461 -7.29 0.71 -22.65
N GLN A 462 -7.31 -0.05 -21.56
CA GLN A 462 -6.74 -1.40 -21.51
C GLN A 462 -7.34 -2.34 -22.57
N LEU A 463 -8.64 -2.19 -22.85
CA LEU A 463 -9.34 -3.00 -23.84
C LEU A 463 -8.99 -2.64 -25.29
N ASP A 464 -8.43 -1.46 -25.57
CA ASP A 464 -8.10 -1.03 -26.95
C ASP A 464 -6.85 -1.72 -27.48
N GLN A 465 -5.99 -2.23 -26.59
CA GLN A 465 -4.78 -2.97 -26.95
C GLN A 465 -5.03 -4.47 -27.15
N MET A 466 -6.26 -4.92 -26.94
CA MET A 466 -6.66 -6.32 -27.02
C MET A 466 -7.33 -6.63 -28.36
N LYS A 467 -7.14 -7.86 -28.86
CA LYS A 467 -7.93 -8.32 -30.02
C LYS A 467 -9.41 -8.47 -29.60
N PRO A 468 -10.37 -8.36 -30.53
CA PRO A 468 -11.79 -8.51 -30.19
C PRO A 468 -12.10 -9.81 -29.44
N GLN A 469 -11.51 -10.93 -29.85
CA GLN A 469 -11.69 -12.22 -29.17
C GLN A 469 -11.09 -12.24 -27.75
N ASP A 470 -9.98 -11.54 -27.53
CA ASP A 470 -9.36 -11.43 -26.20
C ASP A 470 -10.27 -10.67 -25.24
N VAL A 471 -10.95 -9.62 -25.72
CA VAL A 471 -11.95 -8.88 -24.94
C VAL A 471 -13.13 -9.79 -24.58
N ILE A 472 -13.66 -10.55 -25.54
CA ILE A 472 -14.76 -11.51 -25.28
C ILE A 472 -14.34 -12.53 -24.21
N ASN A 473 -13.17 -13.15 -24.38
CA ASN A 473 -12.64 -14.14 -23.45
C ASN A 473 -12.42 -13.56 -22.05
N LEU A 474 -11.83 -12.36 -21.95
CA LEU A 474 -11.61 -11.66 -20.68
C LEU A 474 -12.93 -11.40 -19.96
N ILE A 475 -13.93 -10.83 -20.65
CA ILE A 475 -15.22 -10.50 -20.05
C ILE A 475 -15.98 -11.77 -19.66
N LYS A 476 -15.92 -12.82 -20.48
CA LYS A 476 -16.45 -14.15 -20.14
C LYS A 476 -15.83 -14.69 -18.86
N TYR A 477 -14.51 -14.63 -18.70
CA TYR A 477 -13.83 -15.03 -17.47
C TYR A 477 -14.23 -14.15 -16.29
N LEU A 478 -14.27 -12.83 -16.46
CA LEU A 478 -14.74 -11.91 -15.43
C LEU A 478 -16.18 -12.21 -15.00
N GLN A 479 -17.01 -12.82 -15.84
CA GLN A 479 -18.41 -13.18 -15.52
C GLN A 479 -18.58 -14.56 -14.89
N THR A 480 -17.52 -15.37 -14.73
CA THR A 480 -17.66 -16.68 -14.09
C THR A 480 -18.06 -16.54 -12.61
N ILE A 481 -18.54 -17.62 -12.00
CA ILE A 481 -18.87 -17.67 -10.56
C ILE A 481 -17.84 -18.45 -9.75
N GLU A 482 -16.96 -19.17 -10.43
CA GLU A 482 -15.88 -19.98 -9.87
C GLU A 482 -14.59 -19.79 -10.66
N GLN A 483 -13.48 -20.25 -10.07
CA GLN A 483 -12.17 -20.23 -10.70
C GLN A 483 -12.14 -21.23 -11.86
N VAL A 484 -11.54 -20.82 -12.99
CA VAL A 484 -11.37 -21.66 -14.18
C VAL A 484 -9.89 -21.95 -14.35
N GLU A 485 -9.48 -23.11 -14.88
CA GLU A 485 -8.07 -23.38 -15.19
C GLU A 485 -7.48 -22.33 -16.16
N VAL A 486 -6.18 -22.03 -16.02
CA VAL A 486 -5.50 -21.12 -16.95
C VAL A 486 -5.20 -21.91 -18.23
N ALA A 487 -5.57 -21.37 -19.39
CA ALA A 487 -5.06 -21.94 -20.65
C ALA A 487 -3.54 -21.74 -20.73
N GLU A 488 -2.80 -22.77 -21.14
CA GLU A 488 -1.34 -22.73 -21.34
C GLU A 488 -0.89 -21.66 -22.33
#